data_AF-A0A7I8IJ54-F1
#
_entry.id   AF-A0A7I8IJ54-F1
#
_cell.length_a   1.000
_cell.length_b   1.000
_cell.length_c   1.000
_cell.angle_alpha   90.00
_cell.angle_beta   90.00
_cell.angle_gamma   90.00
#
_symmetry.space_group_name_H-M   'P 1'
#
loop_
_entity.id
_entity.type
_entity.pdbx_description
1 polymer ?
#
loop_
_entity_poly.entity_id
_entity_poly.type
_entity_poly.pdbx_seq_one_letter_code
_entity_poly.pdbx_strand_id
1 'polypeptide(L)'
;MRRDEGDNGGHALRLDEGRRPQRRRVEGFLYRYRKGGEVRIVCVCHGRFLSPAEFVKHAGGGDVAHPLRHIIMNPTPSSFS
;
A
#
# COMPACT_ATOMS: atom_id res chain seq x y z
N MET A 1 10.62 -29.45 8.65
CA MET A 1 9.42 -28.68 9.06
C MET A 1 8.87 -27.97 7.85
N ARG A 2 7.78 -28.48 7.28
CA ARG A 2 7.07 -27.84 6.17
C ARG A 2 6.25 -26.67 6.70
N ARG A 3 6.33 -25.53 6.02
CA ARG A 3 5.32 -24.47 6.06
C ARG A 3 5.27 -23.82 4.69
N ASP A 4 4.59 -24.51 3.78
CA ASP A 4 3.90 -23.88 2.67
C ASP A 4 2.79 -23.00 3.26
N GLU A 5 2.97 -21.68 3.29
CA GLU A 5 1.85 -20.75 3.42
C GLU A 5 2.18 -19.36 2.84
N GLY A 6 2.18 -19.32 1.50
CA GLY A 6 1.75 -18.17 0.72
C GLY A 6 2.84 -17.18 0.35
N ASP A 7 3.13 -17.11 -0.95
CA ASP A 7 3.57 -15.89 -1.61
C ASP A 7 2.75 -14.69 -1.12
N ASN A 8 3.32 -13.92 -0.18
CA ASN A 8 2.84 -12.61 0.21
C ASN A 8 3.32 -11.61 -0.84
N GLY A 9 2.98 -11.82 -2.11
CA GLY A 9 3.32 -10.94 -3.22
C GLY A 9 2.72 -9.55 -2.98
N GLY A 10 3.39 -8.70 -2.21
CA GLY A 10 2.93 -7.37 -1.88
C GLY A 10 3.05 -6.49 -3.12
N HIS A 11 1.95 -5.91 -3.57
CA HIS A 11 1.99 -4.92 -4.64
C HIS A 11 2.56 -3.61 -4.10
N ALA A 12 3.51 -3.02 -4.81
CA ALA A 12 4.03 -1.71 -4.49
C ALA A 12 2.93 -0.66 -4.76
N LEU A 13 2.67 0.17 -3.76
CA LEU A 13 1.68 1.24 -3.81
C LEU A 13 2.35 2.59 -3.93
N ARG A 14 1.73 3.46 -4.73
CA ARG A 14 2.21 4.81 -4.98
C ARG A 14 1.05 5.81 -4.98
N LEU A 15 1.27 6.95 -4.32
CA LEU A 15 0.35 8.10 -4.37
C LEU A 15 1.05 9.26 -5.09
N ASP A 16 0.54 9.63 -6.25
CA ASP A 16 1.01 10.81 -7.00
C ASP A 16 -0.10 11.87 -6.99
N GLU A 17 0.07 12.92 -6.19
CA GLU A 17 -0.81 14.08 -6.26
C GLU A 17 -0.18 15.13 -7.18
N GLY A 18 -0.90 15.49 -8.24
CA GLY A 18 -0.46 16.42 -9.27
C GLY A 18 0.08 17.74 -8.70
N ARG A 19 1.34 18.03 -9.04
CA ARG A 19 1.98 19.37 -9.07
C ARG A 19 1.93 20.17 -7.75
N ARG A 20 2.70 19.76 -6.73
CA ARG A 20 3.26 20.68 -5.70
C ARG A 20 4.74 20.38 -5.40
N PRO A 21 5.61 21.38 -5.18
CA PRO A 21 7.07 21.18 -5.27
C PRO A 21 7.76 20.47 -4.09
N GLN A 22 7.05 20.04 -3.03
CA GLN A 22 7.69 19.45 -1.84
C GLN A 22 6.88 18.36 -1.13
N ARG A 23 6.11 17.55 -1.86
CA ARG A 23 5.44 16.38 -1.26
C ARG A 23 6.32 15.14 -1.46
N ARG A 24 6.82 14.59 -0.35
CA ARG A 24 7.62 13.36 -0.33
C ARG A 24 6.75 12.22 -0.84
N ARG A 25 7.24 11.49 -1.83
CA ARG A 25 6.60 10.25 -2.33
C ARG A 25 6.56 9.25 -1.18
N VAL A 26 5.40 8.68 -0.91
CA VAL A 26 5.21 7.63 0.10
C VAL A 26 4.93 6.31 -0.61
N GLU A 27 5.69 5.28 -0.24
CA GLU A 27 5.60 3.94 -0.79
C GLU A 27 5.15 2.95 0.29
N GLY A 28 4.44 1.90 -0.12
CA GLY A 28 3.98 0.85 0.77
C GLY A 28 3.65 -0.44 0.03
N PHE A 29 3.44 -1.52 0.78
CA PHE A 29 3.01 -2.80 0.21
C PHE A 29 1.62 -3.17 0.71
N LEU A 30 0.78 -3.69 -0.19
CA LEU A 30 -0.48 -4.29 0.21
C LEU A 30 -0.26 -5.59 0.98
N TYR A 31 -0.91 -5.67 2.13
CA TYR A 31 -0.98 -6.84 2.97
C TYR A 31 -2.45 -7.25 3.11
N ARG A 32 -2.80 -8.41 2.53
CA ARG A 32 -4.19 -8.90 2.52
C ARG A 32 -4.37 -9.88 3.68
N TYR A 33 -5.26 -9.58 4.63
CA TYR A 33 -5.64 -10.57 5.64
C TYR A 33 -6.62 -11.58 5.03
N ARG A 34 -6.31 -12.88 5.12
CA ARG A 34 -7.12 -13.97 4.53
C ARG A 34 -8.50 -14.17 5.19
N LYS A 35 -8.79 -13.47 6.29
CA LYS A 35 -10.11 -13.49 6.95
C LYS A 35 -10.71 -12.08 6.92
N GLY A 36 -11.87 -11.94 6.28
CA GLY A 36 -12.68 -10.71 6.31
C GLY A 36 -12.41 -9.68 5.21
N GLY A 37 -11.44 -9.92 4.31
CA GLY A 37 -11.19 -9.04 3.16
C GLY A 37 -10.57 -7.69 3.50
N GLU A 38 -10.18 -7.48 4.75
CA GLU A 38 -9.54 -6.23 5.17
C GLU A 38 -8.11 -6.16 4.62
N VAL A 39 -7.81 -5.07 3.91
CA VAL A 39 -6.48 -4.79 3.38
C VAL A 39 -5.77 -3.77 4.27
N ARG A 40 -4.53 -4.07 4.62
CA ARG A 40 -3.63 -3.15 5.29
C ARG A 40 -2.48 -2.79 4.36
N ILE A 41 -1.90 -1.63 4.58
CA ILE A 41 -0.73 -1.16 3.84
C ILE A 41 0.42 -1.06 4.84
N VAL A 42 1.50 -1.80 4.61
CA VAL A 42 2.73 -1.56 5.36
C VAL A 42 3.47 -0.41 4.69
N CYS A 43 3.66 0.69 5.42
CA CYS A 43 4.38 1.86 4.92
C CYS A 43 5.88 1.64 5.04
N VAL A 44 6.64 1.84 3.95
CA VAL A 44 8.10 1.66 3.93
C VAL A 44 8.81 2.70 4.82
N CYS A 45 8.22 3.88 5.00
CA CYS A 45 8.83 4.96 5.78
C CYS A 45 9.03 4.59 7.27
N HIS A 46 8.13 3.77 7.85
CA HIS A 46 8.13 3.49 9.30
C HIS A 46 7.90 2.01 9.65
N GLY A 47 7.65 1.14 8.66
CA GLY A 47 7.34 -0.28 8.87
C GLY A 47 6.01 -0.55 9.58
N ARG A 48 5.12 0.45 9.65
CA ARG A 48 3.82 0.35 10.35
C ARG A 48 2.70 0.01 9.38
N PHE A 49 1.75 -0.79 9.86
CA PHE A 49 0.50 -1.02 9.15
C PHE A 49 -0.43 0.19 9.28
N LEU A 50 -0.87 0.69 8.13
CA LEU A 50 -1.85 1.76 7.99
C LEU A 50 -3.08 1.19 7.28
N SER A 51 -4.27 1.66 7.65
CA SER A 51 -5.43 1.55 6.79
C SER A 51 -5.23 2.37 5.50
N PRO A 52 -6.00 2.10 4.43
CA PRO A 52 -5.94 2.92 3.22
C PRO A 52 -6.15 4.42 3.48
N ALA A 53 -7.07 4.79 4.37
CA ALA A 53 -7.32 6.20 4.72
C ALA A 53 -6.13 6.84 5.44
N GLU A 54 -5.53 6.13 6.40
CA GLU A 54 -4.35 6.60 7.11
C GLU A 54 -3.15 6.74 6.17
N PHE A 55 -2.99 5.84 5.20
CA PHE A 55 -1.92 5.92 4.20
C PHE A 55 -2.07 7.16 3.30
N VAL A 56 -3.28 7.48 2.85
CA VAL A 56 -3.55 8.70 2.07
C VAL A 56 -3.23 9.96 2.87
N LYS A 57 -3.68 10.03 4.14
CA LYS A 57 -3.33 11.14 5.04
C LYS A 57 -1.83 11.27 5.26
N HIS A 58 -1.16 10.14 5.44
CA HIS A 58 0.28 10.09 5.67
C HIS A 58 1.09 10.60 4.48
N ALA A 59 0.63 10.31 3.25
CA ALA A 59 1.18 10.87 2.01
C ALA A 59 0.87 12.36 1.81
N GLY A 60 0.19 12.99 2.78
CA GLY A 60 -0.18 14.39 2.75
C GLY A 60 -1.48 14.68 2.01
N GLY A 61 -2.26 13.64 1.69
CA GLY A 61 -3.66 13.76 1.28
C GLY A 61 -4.56 14.13 2.46
N GLY A 62 -5.79 14.56 2.18
CA GLY A 62 -6.79 14.86 3.20
C GLY A 62 -7.62 13.65 3.61
N ASP A 63 -8.69 13.92 4.35
CA ASP A 63 -9.80 12.97 4.50
C ASP A 63 -10.48 12.73 3.14
N VAL A 64 -10.54 11.47 2.72
CA VAL A 64 -11.13 11.05 1.44
C VAL A 64 -12.17 9.96 1.67
N ALA A 65 -13.30 10.04 0.95
CA ALA A 65 -14.40 9.07 1.09
C ALA A 65 -14.05 7.67 0.52
N HIS A 66 -13.14 7.59 -0.45
CA HIS A 66 -12.78 6.34 -1.14
C HIS A 66 -11.26 6.19 -1.28
N PRO A 67 -10.53 5.97 -0.17
CA PRO A 67 -9.06 6.02 -0.15
C PRO A 67 -8.37 5.08 -1.15
N LEU A 68 -8.93 3.90 -1.41
CA LEU A 68 -8.38 2.95 -2.38
C LEU A 68 -8.34 3.51 -3.81
N ARG A 69 -9.23 4.43 -4.19
CA ARG A 69 -9.24 5.05 -5.54
C ARG A 69 -8.09 6.03 -5.74
N HIS A 70 -7.48 6.51 -4.67
CA HIS A 70 -6.35 7.44 -4.72
C HIS A 70 -4.99 6.72 -4.74
N ILE A 71 -5.00 5.40 -4.54
CA ILE A 71 -3.79 4.59 -4.43
C ILE A 71 -3.58 3.86 -5.76
N ILE A 72 -2.44 4.12 -6.40
CA ILE A 72 -2.05 3.40 -7.62
C ILE A 72 -1.31 2.12 -7.19
N MET A 73 -1.80 0.97 -7.64
CA MET A 73 -1.17 -0.33 -7.43
C MET A 73 -0.28 -0.68 -8.61
N ASN A 74 1.00 -0.92 -8.36
CA ASN A 74 1.89 -1.46 -9.38
C ASN A 74 1.98 -2.97 -9.21
N PRO A 75 1.68 -3.76 -10.26
CA PRO A 75 1.97 -5.19 -10.22
C PRO A 75 3.49 -5.35 -10.07
N THR A 76 3.93 -6.11 -9.06
CA THR A 76 5.30 -6.60 -9.04
C THR A 76 5.46 -7.53 -10.25
N PRO A 77 6.51 -7.38 -11.08
CA PRO A 77 6.80 -8.38 -12.08
C PRO A 77 6.89 -9.72 -11.36
N SER A 78 6.08 -10.68 -11.77
CA SER A 78 6.13 -12.04 -11.26
C SER A 78 7.48 -12.63 -11.67
N SER A 79 8.51 -12.47 -10.84
CA SER A 79 9.77 -13.19 -10.96
C SER A 79 9.55 -14.64 -10.53
N PHE A 80 8.77 -15.39 -11.32
CA PHE A 80 8.67 -16.84 -11.26
C PHE A 80 8.56 -17.34 -12.69
N SER A 81 9.72 -17.46 -13.33
CA SER A 81 9.99 -18.46 -14.39
C SER A 81 10.67 -19.65 -13.74
#